data_AF-A0A8J5D547-F1
#
_entry.id   AF-A0A8J5D547-F1
#
_cell.length_a   1.000
_cell.length_b   1.000
_cell.length_c   1.000
_cell.angle_alpha   90.00
_cell.angle_beta   90.00
_cell.angle_gamma   90.00
#
_symmetry.space_group_name_H-M   'P 1'
#
loop_
_entity.id
_entity.type
_entity.pdbx_description
1 polymer ?
#
loop_
_entity_poly.entity_id
_entity_poly.type
_entity_poly.pdbx_seq_one_letter_code
_entity_poly.pdbx_strand_id
1 'polypeptide(L)'
;MDIRIFDPMATCYQRIPLEAAHQKNEREKIRSYGDRIRNVDHGSFTPLVFTTSGGMGPKAKCFYSRLADVMAEKKHQPRSHVVAWMRCRHSFSLLRSALLCLRGTRYSAPTTIDLDGLNYQATVVESGILV
;
A
#
# COMPACT_ATOMS: atom_id res chain seq x y z
N MET A 1 -4.52 -11.27 -0.12
CA MET A 1 -5.08 -9.90 -0.08
C MET A 1 -4.12 -8.97 -0.80
N ASP A 2 -4.61 -7.94 -1.46
CA ASP A 2 -3.79 -6.98 -2.22
C ASP A 2 -4.18 -5.56 -1.80
N ILE A 3 -3.19 -4.67 -1.68
CA ILE A 3 -3.37 -3.29 -1.23
C ILE A 3 -3.18 -2.34 -2.42
N ARG A 4 -4.10 -1.40 -2.59
CA ARG A 4 -3.98 -0.32 -3.59
C ARG A 4 -4.15 1.03 -2.90
N ILE A 5 -3.24 1.96 -3.19
CA ILE A 5 -3.36 3.37 -2.79
C ILE A 5 -3.58 4.18 -4.08
N PHE A 6 -4.59 5.05 -4.11
CA PHE A 6 -4.83 5.97 -5.23
C PHE A 6 -5.00 7.41 -4.75
N ASP A 7 -4.67 8.37 -5.61
CA ASP A 7 -4.93 9.78 -5.34
C ASP A 7 -6.35 10.17 -5.80
N PRO A 8 -7.28 10.53 -4.89
CA PRO A 8 -8.62 10.93 -5.27
C PRO A 8 -8.66 12.26 -6.03
N MET A 9 -7.58 13.06 -5.97
CA MET A 9 -7.50 14.35 -6.67
C MET A 9 -6.95 14.23 -8.09
N ALA A 10 -6.53 13.04 -8.51
CA ALA A 10 -6.02 12.84 -9.86
C ALA A 10 -7.09 13.12 -10.93
N THR A 11 -6.67 13.60 -12.10
CA THR A 11 -7.55 14.01 -13.21
C THR A 11 -8.54 12.93 -13.63
N CYS A 12 -8.14 11.65 -13.54
CA CYS A 12 -9.00 10.51 -13.88
C CYS A 12 -10.15 10.24 -12.88
N TYR A 13 -10.12 10.87 -11.71
CA TYR A 13 -11.16 10.80 -10.67
C TYR A 13 -11.95 12.10 -10.50
N GLN A 14 -11.53 13.22 -11.12
CA GLN A 14 -12.15 14.55 -10.93
C GLN A 14 -13.66 14.60 -11.17
N ARG A 15 -14.20 13.78 -12.09
CA ARG A 15 -15.63 13.79 -12.47
C ARG A 15 -16.45 12.69 -11.80
N ILE A 16 -15.88 11.96 -10.85
CA ILE A 16 -16.58 10.87 -10.18
C ILE A 16 -16.53 11.05 -8.66
N PRO A 17 -17.61 10.72 -7.94
CA PRO A 17 -17.63 10.81 -6.49
C PRO A 17 -16.62 9.82 -5.90
N LEU A 18 -16.07 10.15 -4.73
CA LEU A 18 -15.04 9.36 -4.05
C LEU A 18 -15.45 7.89 -3.86
N GLU A 19 -16.71 7.64 -3.51
CA GLU A 19 -17.25 6.29 -3.36
C GLU A 19 -17.20 5.51 -4.68
N ALA A 20 -17.55 6.14 -5.80
CA ALA A 20 -17.43 5.53 -7.12
C ALA A 20 -15.96 5.29 -7.50
N ALA A 21 -15.05 6.18 -7.11
CA ALA A 21 -13.60 5.98 -7.30
C ALA A 21 -13.09 4.76 -6.52
N HIS A 22 -13.52 4.57 -5.27
CA HIS A 22 -13.22 3.37 -4.49
C HIS A 22 -13.74 2.10 -5.17
N GLN A 23 -15.03 2.09 -5.54
CA GLN A 23 -15.66 0.94 -6.18
C GLN A 23 -15.04 0.62 -7.55
N LYS A 24 -14.65 1.64 -8.32
CA LYS A 24 -13.90 1.47 -9.57
C LYS A 24 -12.58 0.75 -9.31
N ASN A 25 -11.78 1.23 -8.37
CA ASN A 25 -10.49 0.63 -8.03
C ASN A 25 -10.61 -0.80 -7.47
N GLU A 26 -11.63 -1.07 -6.65
CA GLU A 26 -11.90 -2.43 -6.15
C GLU A 26 -12.28 -3.37 -7.29
N ARG A 27 -13.17 -2.94 -8.19
CA ARG A 27 -13.61 -3.73 -9.35
C ARG A 27 -12.47 -4.01 -10.31
N GLU A 28 -11.60 -3.05 -10.57
CA GLU A 28 -10.42 -3.25 -11.40
C GLU A 28 -9.52 -4.34 -10.85
N LYS A 29 -9.19 -4.31 -9.55
CA LYS A 29 -8.38 -5.36 -8.91
C LYS A 29 -9.08 -6.72 -8.96
N ILE A 30 -10.39 -6.77 -8.69
CA ILE A 30 -11.15 -8.03 -8.76
C ILE A 30 -11.18 -8.59 -10.18
N ARG A 31 -11.34 -7.73 -11.18
CA ARG A 31 -11.30 -8.15 -12.60
C ARG A 31 -9.91 -8.68 -12.99
N SER A 32 -8.83 -8.06 -12.51
CA SER A 32 -7.47 -8.49 -12.84
C SER A 32 -7.07 -9.81 -12.19
N TYR A 33 -7.46 -10.05 -10.93
CA TYR A 33 -6.91 -11.15 -10.12
C TYR A 33 -7.95 -12.17 -9.64
N GLY A 34 -9.23 -11.78 -9.58
CA GLY A 34 -10.27 -12.56 -8.91
C GLY A 34 -10.49 -13.95 -9.50
N ASP A 35 -10.55 -14.06 -10.83
CA ASP A 35 -10.82 -15.35 -11.47
C ASP A 35 -9.63 -16.31 -11.35
N ARG A 36 -8.40 -15.82 -11.51
CA ARG A 36 -7.20 -16.63 -11.28
C ARG A 36 -7.16 -17.16 -9.85
N ILE A 37 -7.33 -16.27 -8.87
CA ILE A 37 -7.23 -16.67 -7.45
C ILE A 37 -8.34 -17.66 -7.08
N ARG A 38 -9.55 -17.48 -7.63
CA ARG A 38 -10.67 -18.40 -7.37
C ARG A 38 -10.46 -19.77 -8.02
N ASN A 39 -10.03 -19.80 -9.27
CA ASN A 39 -10.05 -21.02 -10.07
C ASN A 39 -8.72 -21.80 -10.05
N VAL A 40 -7.60 -21.13 -9.79
CA VAL A 40 -6.26 -21.74 -9.75
C VAL A 40 -5.81 -21.93 -8.31
N ASP A 41 -5.85 -20.85 -7.52
CA ASP A 41 -5.33 -20.89 -6.14
C ASP A 41 -6.40 -21.38 -5.13
N HIS A 42 -7.64 -21.58 -5.59
CA HIS A 42 -8.81 -21.92 -4.78
C HIS A 42 -8.97 -21.04 -3.53
N GLY A 43 -8.61 -19.76 -3.66
CA GLY A 43 -8.58 -18.79 -2.57
C GLY A 43 -9.68 -17.74 -2.63
N SER A 44 -9.77 -16.93 -1.57
CA SER A 44 -10.61 -15.72 -1.57
C SER A 44 -9.76 -14.47 -1.84
N PHE A 45 -10.31 -13.55 -2.62
CA PHE A 45 -9.66 -12.29 -2.95
C PHE A 45 -10.48 -11.09 -2.47
N THR A 46 -9.87 -10.30 -1.59
CA THR A 46 -10.41 -9.04 -1.09
C THR A 46 -9.38 -7.94 -1.33
N PRO A 47 -9.62 -7.00 -2.28
CA PRO A 47 -8.75 -5.84 -2.47
C PRO A 47 -8.97 -4.83 -1.34
N LEU A 48 -7.87 -4.31 -0.79
CA LEU A 48 -7.87 -3.26 0.21
C LEU A 48 -7.47 -1.95 -0.48
N VAL A 49 -8.46 -1.13 -0.84
CA VAL A 49 -8.24 0.13 -1.55
C VAL A 49 -8.28 1.29 -0.57
N PHE A 50 -7.24 2.13 -0.61
CA PHE A 50 -7.07 3.33 0.20
C PHE A 50 -6.82 4.56 -0.67
N THR A 51 -7.13 5.75 -0.15
CA THR A 51 -6.66 7.02 -0.73
C THR A 51 -5.28 7.38 -0.18
N THR A 52 -4.57 8.27 -0.87
CA THR A 52 -3.34 8.92 -0.37
C THR A 52 -3.55 9.64 0.97
N SER A 53 -4.76 10.12 1.23
CA SER A 53 -5.18 10.75 2.49
C SER A 53 -5.62 9.76 3.59
N GLY A 54 -5.63 8.44 3.32
CA GLY A 54 -6.02 7.40 4.30
C GLY A 54 -7.52 7.06 4.35
N GLY A 55 -8.30 7.55 3.40
CA GLY A 55 -9.69 7.11 3.16
C GLY A 55 -9.73 5.65 2.72
N MET A 56 -10.76 4.91 3.12
CA MET A 56 -10.88 3.48 2.88
C MET A 56 -12.07 3.15 1.99
N GLY A 57 -11.87 2.28 1.02
CA GLY A 57 -12.97 1.71 0.22
C GLY A 57 -13.85 0.75 1.04
N PRO A 58 -15.02 0.36 0.51
CA PRO A 58 -15.98 -0.50 1.21
C PRO A 58 -15.38 -1.82 1.72
N LYS A 59 -14.64 -2.55 0.87
CA LYS A 59 -14.04 -3.84 1.26
C LYS A 59 -12.92 -3.64 2.28
N ALA A 60 -12.12 -2.60 2.10
CA ALA A 60 -11.08 -2.22 3.05
C ALA A 60 -11.67 -1.88 4.43
N LYS A 61 -12.78 -1.14 4.47
CA LYS A 61 -13.47 -0.75 5.71
C LYS A 61 -14.04 -1.95 6.46
N CYS A 62 -14.67 -2.89 5.75
CA CYS A 62 -15.16 -4.15 6.33
C CYS A 62 -14.00 -4.97 6.93
N PHE A 63 -12.92 -5.13 6.16
CA PHE A 63 -11.71 -5.82 6.64
C PHE A 63 -11.14 -5.12 7.89
N TYR A 64 -11.05 -3.80 7.86
CA TYR A 64 -10.51 -3.00 8.97
C TYR A 64 -11.35 -3.15 10.24
N SER A 65 -12.68 -3.16 10.10
CA SER A 65 -13.59 -3.38 11.23
C SER A 65 -13.37 -4.75 11.84
N ARG A 66 -13.34 -5.81 11.01
CA ARG A 66 -13.15 -7.18 11.51
C ARG A 66 -11.78 -7.36 12.16
N LEU A 67 -10.74 -6.78 11.56
CA LEU A 67 -9.40 -6.82 12.13
C LEU A 67 -9.35 -6.11 13.49
N ALA A 68 -10.03 -4.97 13.63
CA ALA A 68 -10.11 -4.27 14.90
C ALA A 68 -10.80 -5.11 16.00
N ASP A 69 -11.86 -5.84 15.66
CA ASP A 69 -12.55 -6.72 16.61
C ASP A 69 -11.65 -7.86 17.08
N VAL A 70 -11.00 -8.56 16.14
CA VAL A 70 -10.06 -9.66 16.43
C VAL A 70 -8.86 -9.17 17.26
N MET A 71 -8.37 -7.96 16.96
CA MET A 71 -7.26 -7.38 17.72
C MET A 71 -7.66 -6.92 19.11
N ALA A 72 -8.87 -6.38 19.29
CA ALA A 72 -9.41 -5.99 20.59
C ALA A 72 -9.56 -7.20 21.50
N GLU A 73 -10.11 -8.29 20.97
CA GLU A 73 -10.23 -9.57 21.67
C GLU A 73 -8.85 -10.12 22.05
N LYS A 74 -7.92 -10.21 21.09
CA LYS A 74 -6.57 -10.73 21.33
C LYS A 74 -5.75 -9.93 22.35
N LYS A 75 -5.94 -8.61 22.39
CA LYS A 75 -5.18 -7.72 23.29
C LYS A 75 -5.90 -7.41 24.61
N HIS A 76 -7.13 -7.90 24.80
CA HIS A 76 -8.00 -7.52 25.91
C HIS A 76 -8.09 -5.99 26.10
N GLN A 77 -8.18 -5.26 24.98
CA GLN A 77 -8.25 -3.80 24.97
C GLN A 77 -9.58 -3.33 24.39
N PRO A 78 -10.08 -2.15 24.80
CA PRO A 78 -11.30 -1.61 24.23
C PRO A 78 -11.09 -1.35 22.72
N ARG A 79 -12.09 -1.74 21.93
CA ARG A 79 -12.07 -1.59 20.46
C ARG A 79 -11.73 -0.18 20.00
N SER A 80 -12.20 0.85 20.72
CA SER A 80 -11.90 2.25 20.43
C SER A 80 -10.40 2.55 20.43
N HIS A 81 -9.65 2.05 21.43
CA HIS A 81 -8.20 2.21 21.51
C HIS A 81 -7.50 1.48 20.37
N VAL A 82 -7.92 0.26 20.06
CA VAL A 82 -7.36 -0.52 18.95
C VAL A 82 -7.58 0.18 17.61
N VAL A 83 -8.81 0.62 17.33
CA VAL A 83 -9.11 1.34 16.08
C VAL A 83 -8.31 2.65 15.99
N ALA A 84 -8.20 3.41 17.08
CA ALA A 84 -7.41 4.64 17.11
C ALA A 84 -5.93 4.36 16.83
N TRP A 85 -5.37 3.33 17.47
CA TRP A 85 -4.00 2.88 17.26
C TRP A 85 -3.76 2.43 15.82
N MET A 86 -4.67 1.63 15.25
CA MET A 86 -4.56 1.18 13.86
C MET A 86 -4.61 2.36 12.89
N ARG A 87 -5.53 3.32 13.10
CA ARG A 87 -5.67 4.50 12.22
C ARG A 87 -4.43 5.37 12.29
N CYS A 88 -3.93 5.61 13.50
CA CYS A 88 -2.70 6.33 13.74
C CYS A 88 -1.51 5.67 13.02
N ARG A 89 -1.34 4.35 13.18
CA ARG A 89 -0.27 3.59 12.52
C ARG A 89 -0.38 3.65 10.99
N HIS A 90 -1.60 3.54 10.45
CA HIS A 90 -1.85 3.66 9.03
C HIS A 90 -1.48 5.06 8.50
N SER A 91 -1.93 6.13 9.15
CA SER A 91 -1.60 7.51 8.78
C SER A 91 -0.10 7.79 8.82
N PHE A 92 0.60 7.33 9.86
CA PHE A 92 2.07 7.46 9.92
C PHE A 92 2.78 6.69 8.81
N SER A 93 2.24 5.56 8.38
CA SER A 93 2.82 4.77 7.28
C SER A 93 2.64 5.49 5.94
N LEU A 94 1.45 6.08 5.70
CA LEU A 94 1.20 6.91 4.52
C LEU A 94 2.09 8.15 4.49
N LEU A 95 2.20 8.87 5.61
CA LEU A 95 3.06 10.04 5.72
C LEU A 95 4.53 9.70 5.47
N ARG A 96 5.04 8.62 6.08
CA ARG A 96 6.41 8.15 5.85
C ARG A 96 6.66 7.78 4.38
N SER A 97 5.69 7.13 3.74
CA SER A 97 5.78 6.78 2.32
C SER A 97 5.82 8.04 1.44
N ALA A 98 4.95 9.02 1.70
CA ALA A 98 4.95 10.29 0.98
C ALA A 98 6.26 11.07 1.18
N LEU A 99 6.77 11.13 2.41
CA LEU A 99 8.06 11.76 2.72
C LEU A 99 9.22 11.05 2.01
N LEU A 100 9.21 9.72 1.95
CA LEU A 100 10.21 8.94 1.23
C LEU A 100 10.18 9.25 -0.28
N CYS A 101 8.99 9.35 -0.87
CA CYS A 101 8.83 9.72 -2.28
C CYS A 101 9.33 11.15 -2.56
N LEU A 102 9.06 12.10 -1.66
CA LEU A 102 9.51 13.51 -1.80
C LEU A 102 11.01 13.68 -1.60
N ARG A 103 11.61 12.94 -0.65
CA ARG A 103 13.05 13.01 -0.37
C ARG A 103 13.87 12.49 -1.57
N GLY A 104 13.27 11.64 -2.41
CA GLY A 104 13.93 10.96 -3.51
C GLY A 104 14.81 9.81 -3.03
N THR A 105 15.12 8.89 -3.94
CA THR A 105 16.03 7.79 -3.66
C THR A 105 17.46 8.33 -3.63
N ARG A 106 18.21 8.06 -2.55
CA ARG A 106 19.65 8.32 -2.54
C ARG A 106 20.38 7.24 -3.34
N TYR A 107 20.13 7.17 -4.64
CA TYR A 107 21.11 6.59 -5.54
C TYR A 107 22.14 7.68 -5.78
N SER A 108 23.33 7.53 -5.19
CA SER A 108 24.51 8.12 -5.83
C SER A 108 24.58 7.47 -7.20
N ALA A 109 24.61 8.25 -8.28
CA ALA A 109 24.91 7.69 -9.59
C ALA A 109 26.18 6.83 -9.46
N PRO A 110 26.24 5.63 -10.05
CA PRO A 110 27.50 4.92 -10.11
C PRO A 110 28.49 5.84 -10.82
N THR A 111 29.49 6.31 -10.08
CA THR A 111 30.62 7.02 -10.67
C THR A 111 31.26 6.04 -11.64
N THR A 112 31.16 6.30 -12.94
CA THR A 112 31.92 5.57 -13.94
C THR A 112 33.39 5.89 -13.72
N ILE A 113 34.12 4.99 -13.08
CA ILE A 113 35.58 5.08 -13.04
C ILE A 113 36.05 4.36 -14.31
N ASP A 114 36.41 5.13 -15.33
CA ASP A 114 37.01 4.61 -16.57
C ASP A 114 38.46 4.23 -16.28
N LEU A 115 38.71 2.94 -16.06
CA LEU A 115 40.05 2.37 -16.03
C LEU A 115 40.22 1.57 -17.33
N ASP A 116 40.88 2.21 -18.31
CA ASP A 116 41.40 1.61 -19.54
C ASP A 116 40.55 0.47 -20.14
N GLY A 117 39.31 0.80 -20.52
CA GLY A 117 38.59 0.04 -21.55
C GLY A 117 37.93 -1.27 -21.11
N LEU A 118 37.81 -1.55 -19.81
CA LEU A 118 36.99 -2.64 -19.30
C LEU A 118 35.77 -2.11 -18.54
N ASN A 119 34.62 -2.07 -19.21
CA ASN A 119 33.33 -1.69 -18.62
C ASN A 119 32.88 -2.76 -17.60
N TYR A 120 33.26 -2.60 -16.33
CA TYR A 120 32.70 -3.37 -15.22
C TYR A 120 31.46 -2.67 -14.63
N GLN A 121 30.30 -3.32 -14.71
CA GLN A 121 29.13 -2.97 -13.90
C GLN A 121 29.36 -3.52 -12.48
N ALA A 122 29.93 -2.72 -11.58
CA ALA A 122 29.98 -3.08 -10.18
C ALA A 122 28.60 -2.85 -9.54
N THR A 123 27.79 -3.90 -9.44
CA THR A 123 26.65 -3.92 -8.49
C THR A 123 27.22 -3.95 -7.07
N VAL A 124 27.18 -2.82 -6.38
CA VAL A 124 27.34 -2.79 -4.93
C VAL A 124 26.11 -3.48 -4.34
N VAL A 125 26.27 -4.75 -3.98
CA VAL A 125 25.36 -5.44 -3.06
C VAL A 125 25.74 -4.97 -1.66
N GLU A 126 25.04 -3.96 -1.14
CA GLU A 126 25.06 -3.66 0.30
C GLU A 126 23.67 -3.79 0.89
N SER A 127 23.37 -5.03 1.28
CA SER A 127 23.05 -5.42 2.64
C SER A 127 22.67 -4.30 3.62
N GLY A 128 21.37 -4.24 3.95
CA GLY A 128 20.90 -3.94 5.29
C GLY A 128 20.83 -2.48 5.72
N ILE A 129 19.68 -2.09 6.27
CA ILE A 129 19.63 -1.17 7.41
C ILE A 129 18.70 -1.77 8.45
N LEU A 130 19.35 -2.40 9.44
CA LEU A 130 18.97 -2.37 10.84
C LEU A 130 18.80 -0.90 11.27
N VAL A 131 17.61 -0.52 11.73
CA VAL A 131 17.33 0.25 12.98
C VAL A 131 15.89 -0.02 13.38
#